data_AF-A0A0A9XIH3-F1
#
_entry.id   AF-A0A0A9XIH3-F1
#
_cell.length_a   1.000
_cell.length_b   1.000
_cell.length_c   1.000
_cell.angle_alpha   90.00
_cell.angle_beta   90.00
_cell.angle_gamma   90.00
#
_symmetry.space_group_name_H-M   'P 1'
#
loop_
_entity.id
_entity.type
_entity.pdbx_description
1 polymer ?
#
loop_
_entity_poly.entity_id
_entity_poly.type
_entity_poly.pdbx_seq_one_letter_code
_entity_poly.pdbx_strand_id
1 'polypeptide(L)'
;ESTNLKQEWFKGVSQHNRFITVINRLLTGHGNNRYFRYLMKIDLSPVCDCRRGVAVLDHTLNDCPNLTSAREELFRKYQTDNIQQLLKTAISPETQMEILEDIYKYIVDNKIEI
;
A
#
# COMPACT_ATOMS: atom_id res chain seq x y z
N GLU A 1 -28.22 15.38 15.44
CA GLU A 1 -27.00 15.39 14.60
C GLU A 1 -26.74 13.98 14.12
N SER A 2 -27.04 13.70 12.85
CA SER A 2 -26.75 12.41 12.24
C SER A 2 -25.22 12.29 12.11
N THR A 3 -24.64 11.39 12.89
CA THR A 3 -23.28 10.89 12.69
C THR A 3 -23.16 10.47 11.22
N ASN A 4 -22.48 11.29 10.42
CA ASN A 4 -22.11 10.97 9.06
C ASN A 4 -21.05 9.87 9.16
N LEU A 5 -21.50 8.63 9.41
CA LEU A 5 -20.67 7.44 9.37
C LEU A 5 -20.05 7.43 7.99
N LYS A 6 -18.75 7.75 7.88
CA LYS A 6 -17.99 7.63 6.64
C LYS A 6 -18.29 6.25 6.09
N GLN A 7 -19.04 6.20 4.99
CA GLN A 7 -19.35 4.96 4.30
C GLN A 7 -18.02 4.26 4.00
N GLU A 8 -17.95 2.96 4.28
CA GLU A 8 -16.73 2.21 4.04
C GLU A 8 -16.39 2.23 2.55
N TRP A 9 -15.12 2.53 2.21
CA TRP A 9 -14.67 2.69 0.81
C TRP A 9 -14.94 1.44 -0.06
N PHE A 10 -14.99 0.27 0.56
CA PHE A 10 -15.20 -1.02 -0.11
C PHE A 10 -16.69 -1.37 -0.33
N LYS A 11 -17.63 -0.57 0.20
CA LYS A 11 -19.06 -0.87 0.07
C LYS A 11 -19.51 -0.66 -1.38
N GLY A 12 -19.91 -1.75 -2.03
CA GLY A 12 -20.32 -1.74 -3.45
C GLY A 12 -19.18 -2.00 -4.44
N VAL A 13 -17.96 -2.26 -3.95
CA VAL A 13 -16.82 -2.66 -4.77
C VAL A 13 -16.97 -4.14 -5.18
N SER A 14 -16.85 -4.43 -6.48
CA SER A 14 -16.95 -5.78 -7.05
C SER A 14 -15.63 -6.57 -7.07
N GLN A 15 -14.55 -5.97 -6.56
CA GLN A 15 -13.22 -6.60 -6.49
C GLN A 15 -13.16 -7.74 -5.47
N HIS A 16 -12.21 -8.66 -5.67
CA HIS A 16 -12.08 -9.86 -4.84
C HIS A 16 -11.57 -9.55 -3.41
N ASN A 17 -11.85 -10.44 -2.45
CA ASN A 17 -11.49 -10.26 -1.03
C ASN A 17 -10.00 -9.93 -0.78
N ARG A 18 -9.09 -10.49 -1.59
CA ARG A 18 -7.65 -10.22 -1.48
C ARG A 18 -7.30 -8.76 -1.78
N PHE A 19 -8.01 -8.12 -2.70
CA PHE A 19 -7.82 -6.73 -3.08
C PHE A 19 -8.20 -5.85 -1.90
N ILE A 20 -9.42 -6.04 -1.38
CA ILE A 20 -9.93 -5.30 -0.22
C ILE A 20 -8.99 -5.45 0.99
N THR A 21 -8.50 -6.67 1.22
CA THR A 21 -7.56 -6.95 2.31
C THR A 21 -6.24 -6.19 2.15
N VAL A 22 -5.62 -6.23 0.95
CA VAL A 22 -4.36 -5.53 0.69
C VAL A 22 -4.54 -4.02 0.86
N ILE A 23 -5.58 -3.44 0.27
CA ILE A 23 -5.87 -2.00 0.42
C ILE A 23 -6.08 -1.61 1.88
N ASN A 24 -6.83 -2.40 2.66
CA ASN A 24 -7.03 -2.14 4.10
C ASN A 24 -5.73 -2.24 4.91
N ARG A 25 -4.85 -3.19 4.58
CA ARG A 25 -3.53 -3.32 5.23
C ARG A 25 -2.62 -2.14 4.92
N LEU A 26 -2.64 -1.65 3.68
CA LEU A 26 -1.95 -0.43 3.28
C LEU A 26 -2.49 0.80 4.04
N LEU A 27 -3.81 0.93 4.14
CA LEU A 27 -4.48 2.05 4.84
C LEU A 27 -4.15 2.10 6.33
N THR A 28 -4.09 0.95 6.98
CA THR A 28 -3.84 0.83 8.42
C THR A 28 -2.34 0.81 8.75
N GLY A 29 -1.46 0.69 7.76
CA GLY A 29 -0.03 0.50 7.97
C GLY A 29 0.33 -0.90 8.49
N HIS A 30 -0.63 -1.83 8.55
CA HIS A 30 -0.46 -3.20 9.02
C HIS A 30 -0.15 -4.13 7.85
N GLY A 31 1.05 -4.00 7.28
CA GLY A 31 1.56 -4.95 6.30
C GLY A 31 2.24 -6.14 6.99
N ASN A 32 2.09 -7.35 6.46
CA ASN A 32 2.90 -8.52 6.77
C ASN A 32 4.32 -8.38 6.18
N ASN A 33 4.93 -7.21 6.35
CA ASN A 33 6.25 -6.90 5.86
C ASN A 33 7.32 -7.60 6.70
N ARG A 34 8.54 -7.66 6.17
CA ARG A 34 9.68 -8.32 6.83
C ARG A 34 9.99 -7.75 8.21
N TYR A 35 9.73 -6.46 8.47
CA TYR A 35 9.88 -5.91 9.82
C TYR A 35 8.91 -6.56 10.82
N PHE A 36 7.62 -6.65 10.49
CA PHE A 36 6.64 -7.35 11.33
C PHE A 36 6.97 -8.84 11.49
N ARG A 37 7.36 -9.51 10.40
CA ARG A 37 7.77 -10.92 10.44
C ARG A 37 9.01 -11.16 11.30
N TYR A 38 9.96 -10.22 11.30
CA TYR A 38 11.12 -10.24 12.21
C TYR A 38 10.69 -10.11 13.67
N LEU A 39 9.78 -9.19 13.99
CA LEU A 39 9.23 -9.07 15.36
C LEU A 39 8.54 -10.37 15.82
N MET A 40 7.93 -11.10 14.89
CA MET A 40 7.32 -12.42 15.11
C MET A 40 8.33 -13.58 15.11
N LYS A 41 9.63 -13.32 14.95
CA LYS A 41 10.71 -14.32 14.86
C LYS A 41 10.58 -15.28 13.67
N ILE A 42 9.86 -14.88 12.62
CA ILE A 42 9.74 -15.62 11.35
C ILE A 42 10.97 -15.34 10.48
N ASP A 43 11.36 -14.06 10.39
CA ASP A 43 12.55 -13.65 9.64
C ASP A 43 13.73 -13.38 10.56
N LEU A 44 14.94 -13.63 10.05
CA LEU A 44 16.18 -13.43 10.81
C LEU A 44 16.64 -11.97 10.84
N SER A 45 16.13 -11.13 9.94
CA SER A 45 16.55 -9.74 9.81
C SER A 45 15.38 -8.87 9.36
N PRO A 46 15.20 -7.67 9.93
CA PRO A 46 14.19 -6.73 9.49
C PRO A 46 14.66 -5.88 8.29
N VAL A 47 15.90 -6.05 7.82
CA VAL A 47 16.52 -5.20 6.81
C VAL A 47 15.93 -5.47 5.43
N CYS A 48 15.61 -4.41 4.70
CA CYS A 48 15.14 -4.49 3.31
C CYS A 48 16.24 -5.04 2.39
N ASP A 49 15.86 -5.71 1.30
CA ASP A 49 16.80 -6.27 0.34
C ASP A 49 17.68 -5.22 -0.35
N CYS A 50 17.24 -3.96 -0.38
CA CYS A 50 18.06 -2.85 -0.85
C CYS A 50 19.22 -2.48 0.10
N ARG A 51 19.22 -3.01 1.33
CA ARG A 51 20.19 -2.76 2.42
C ARG A 51 20.31 -1.29 2.88
N ARG A 52 19.35 -0.43 2.55
CA ARG A 52 19.34 0.99 2.94
C ARG A 52 18.40 1.32 4.10
N GLY A 53 17.73 0.33 4.67
CA GLY A 53 16.79 0.56 5.76
C GLY A 53 16.07 -0.69 6.22
N VAL A 54 15.15 -0.48 7.16
CA VAL A 54 14.23 -1.51 7.65
C VAL A 54 13.09 -1.70 6.64
N ALA A 55 12.69 -2.94 6.40
CA ALA A 55 11.58 -3.31 5.52
C ALA A 55 10.21 -3.03 6.14
N VAL A 56 9.98 -1.78 6.55
CA VAL A 56 8.64 -1.25 6.88
C VAL A 56 7.92 -0.84 5.60
N LEU A 57 6.58 -0.66 5.67
CA LEU A 57 5.79 -0.25 4.51
C LEU A 57 6.24 1.08 3.92
N ASP A 58 6.52 2.08 4.75
CA ASP A 58 6.92 3.40 4.26
C ASP A 58 8.19 3.34 3.39
N HIS A 59 9.24 2.72 3.92
CA HIS A 59 10.47 2.46 3.17
C HIS A 59 10.19 1.63 1.90
N THR A 60 9.45 0.53 2.02
CA THR A 60 9.20 -0.38 0.88
C THR A 60 8.42 0.30 -0.23
N LEU A 61 7.42 1.11 0.12
CA LEU A 61 6.52 1.74 -0.83
C LEU A 61 7.06 3.04 -1.40
N ASN A 62 7.81 3.84 -0.63
CA ASN A 62 8.19 5.21 -1.02
C ASN A 62 9.70 5.38 -1.26
N ASP A 63 10.55 4.66 -0.54
CA ASP A 63 12.00 4.94 -0.53
C ASP A 63 12.85 3.84 -1.15
N CYS A 64 12.31 2.63 -1.29
CA CYS A 64 13.08 1.47 -1.69
C CYS A 64 13.63 1.68 -3.12
N PRO A 65 14.96 1.67 -3.30
CA PRO A 65 15.57 1.92 -4.60
C PRO A 65 15.35 0.76 -5.58
N ASN A 66 15.09 -0.45 -5.06
CA ASN A 66 14.76 -1.61 -5.91
C ASN A 66 13.39 -1.43 -6.61
N LEU A 67 12.56 -0.51 -6.13
CA LEU A 67 11.22 -0.24 -6.63
C LEU A 67 11.09 1.12 -7.31
N THR A 68 12.19 1.86 -7.49
CA THR A 68 12.17 3.21 -8.05
C THR A 68 11.47 3.27 -9.41
N SER A 69 11.88 2.44 -10.38
CA SER A 69 11.30 2.49 -11.73
C SER A 69 9.80 2.17 -11.76
N ALA A 70 9.36 1.18 -10.96
CA ALA A 70 7.95 0.82 -10.87
C ALA A 70 7.11 1.90 -10.18
N ARG A 71 7.69 2.55 -9.16
CA ARG A 71 7.03 3.63 -8.41
C ARG A 71 6.94 4.92 -9.23
N GLU A 72 7.98 5.25 -9.99
CA GLU A 72 8.01 6.42 -10.88
C GLU A 72 6.87 6.41 -11.91
N GLU A 73 6.50 5.23 -12.43
CA GLU A 73 5.37 5.10 -13.34
C GLU A 73 4.05 5.53 -12.68
N LEU A 74 3.78 5.02 -11.48
CA LEU A 74 2.60 5.34 -10.68
C LEU A 74 2.58 6.82 -10.28
N PHE A 75 3.74 7.32 -9.83
CA PHE A 75 3.94 8.70 -9.38
C PHE A 75 3.75 9.71 -10.49
N ARG A 76 4.25 9.40 -11.69
CA ARG A 76 4.04 10.21 -12.89
C ARG A 76 2.58 10.21 -13.33
N LYS A 77 1.89 9.06 -13.27
CA LYS A 77 0.47 8.95 -13.65
C LYS A 77 -0.43 9.83 -12.78
N TYR A 78 -0.17 9.85 -11.47
CA TYR A 78 -1.03 10.52 -10.49
C TYR A 78 -0.45 11.81 -9.89
N GLN A 79 0.69 12.28 -10.42
CA GLN A 79 1.37 13.51 -9.97
C GLN A 79 1.59 13.55 -8.45
N THR A 80 2.14 12.47 -7.89
CA THR A 80 2.39 12.29 -6.46
C THR A 80 3.79 11.71 -6.25
N ASP A 81 4.31 11.82 -5.03
CA ASP A 81 5.60 11.25 -4.59
C ASP A 81 5.43 10.29 -3.40
N ASN A 82 4.20 9.96 -3.02
CA ASN A 82 3.92 9.15 -1.85
C ASN A 82 2.68 8.24 -2.05
N ILE A 83 2.86 6.92 -1.92
CA ILE A 83 1.78 5.94 -2.12
C ILE A 83 0.68 6.10 -1.07
N GLN A 84 1.00 6.40 0.18
CA GLN A 84 0.03 6.56 1.25
C GLN A 84 -0.82 7.82 1.04
N GLN A 85 -0.24 8.89 0.47
CA GLN A 85 -1.01 10.06 0.05
C GLN A 85 -1.95 9.71 -1.10
N LEU A 86 -1.44 9.02 -2.13
CA LEU A 86 -2.27 8.55 -3.25
C LEU A 86 -3.45 7.69 -2.77
N LEU A 87 -3.18 6.77 -1.84
CA LEU A 87 -4.17 5.90 -1.23
C LEU A 87 -5.26 6.69 -0.48
N LYS A 88 -4.89 7.73 0.27
CA LYS A 88 -5.85 8.60 0.96
C LYS A 88 -6.74 9.37 -0.01
N THR A 89 -6.17 9.86 -1.12
CA THR A 89 -6.92 10.54 -2.18
C THR A 89 -7.85 9.58 -2.93
N ALA A 90 -7.45 8.31 -3.04
CA ALA A 90 -8.25 7.29 -3.71
C ALA A 90 -9.51 6.87 -2.92
N ILE A 91 -9.57 7.10 -1.61
CA ILE A 91 -10.72 6.69 -0.77
C ILE A 91 -11.60 7.87 -0.32
N SER A 92 -11.26 9.11 -0.68
CA SER A 92 -11.96 10.31 -0.20
C SER A 92 -11.84 11.46 -1.21
N PRO A 93 -12.92 12.21 -1.49
CA PRO A 93 -14.28 12.08 -0.94
C PRO A 93 -15.10 10.94 -1.54
N GLU A 94 -14.75 10.51 -2.76
CA GLU A 94 -15.34 9.36 -3.45
C GLU A 94 -14.25 8.32 -3.73
N THR A 95 -14.63 7.05 -3.79
CA THR A 95 -13.67 5.97 -4.02
C THR A 95 -13.28 5.94 -5.50
N GLN A 96 -12.01 6.23 -5.79
CA GLN A 96 -11.42 6.20 -7.13
C GLN A 96 -10.85 4.81 -7.40
N MET A 97 -11.70 3.93 -7.95
CA MET A 97 -11.36 2.52 -8.17
C MET A 97 -10.13 2.33 -9.06
N GLU A 98 -9.95 3.15 -10.10
CA GLU A 98 -8.79 3.07 -10.97
C GLU A 98 -7.47 3.22 -10.19
N ILE A 99 -7.41 4.17 -9.25
CA ILE A 99 -6.22 4.40 -8.43
C ILE A 99 -5.95 3.19 -7.52
N LEU A 100 -7.00 2.63 -6.90
CA LEU A 100 -6.85 1.48 -6.02
C LEU A 100 -6.41 0.22 -6.79
N GLU A 101 -6.91 0.03 -8.02
CA GLU A 101 -6.50 -1.04 -8.93
C GLU A 101 -5.04 -0.90 -9.35
N ASP A 102 -4.59 0.31 -9.67
CA ASP A 102 -3.20 0.58 -10.02
C ASP A 102 -2.24 0.40 -8.82
N ILE A 103 -2.64 0.85 -7.63
CA ILE A 103 -1.88 0.57 -6.39
C ILE A 103 -1.80 -0.94 -6.17
N TYR A 104 -2.92 -1.66 -6.29
CA TYR A 104 -2.95 -3.10 -6.10
C TYR A 104 -2.06 -3.83 -7.12
N LYS A 105 -2.12 -3.42 -8.39
CA LYS A 105 -1.27 -3.93 -9.45
C LYS A 105 0.21 -3.69 -9.15
N TYR A 106 0.57 -2.49 -8.70
CA TYR A 106 1.94 -2.17 -8.25
C TYR A 106 2.42 -3.13 -7.14
N ILE A 107 1.57 -3.42 -6.14
CA ILE A 107 1.91 -4.38 -5.07
C ILE A 107 2.14 -5.79 -5.64
N VAL A 108 1.25 -6.27 -6.50
CA VAL A 108 1.28 -7.64 -7.03
C VAL A 108 2.46 -7.84 -7.99
N ASP A 109 2.66 -6.93 -8.94
CA ASP A 109 3.69 -7.04 -9.97
C ASP A 109 5.09 -7.00 -9.36
N ASN A 110 5.28 -6.24 -8.27
CA ASN A 110 6.54 -6.12 -7.56
C ASN A 110 6.70 -7.10 -6.38
N LYS A 111 5.73 -7.99 -6.16
CA LYS A 111 5.73 -9.00 -5.08
C LYS A 111 5.97 -8.38 -3.70
N ILE A 112 5.38 -7.22 -3.45
CA ILE A 112 5.53 -6.51 -2.17
C ILE A 112 4.72 -7.26 -1.10
N GLU A 113 5.38 -7.60 0.01
CA GLU A 113 4.74 -8.32 1.12
C GLU A 113 3.86 -7.38 1.96
N ILE A 114 2.54 -7.57 1.84
CA ILE A 114 1.48 -6.85 2.56
C ILE A 114 0.65 -7.83 3.39
#